data_AF-A0A624AZN6-F1
#
_entry.id   AF-A0A624AZN6-F1
#
_cell.length_a   1.000
_cell.length_b   1.000
_cell.length_c   1.000
_cell.angle_alpha   90.00
_cell.angle_beta   90.00
_cell.angle_gamma   90.00
#
_symmetry.space_group_name_H-M   'P 1'
#
loop_
_entity.id
_entity.type
_entity.pdbx_description
1 polymer ?
#
loop_
_entity_poly.entity_id
_entity_poly.type
_entity_poly.pdbx_seq_one_letter_code
_entity_poly.pdbx_strand_id
1 'polypeptide(L)'
;MKQMTLIEMDGFLKGKCIPRDLKVNETNAEYLVRKFAEAEAKCAALAAENAGMKHAMAVTLEHVSVTDAGQAGVAAMIINDALHHSETPATDAFLAEVWAQGVEMFADNLLCPDLDDTIRDFAAQLRKGGNQ
;
A
#
# COMPACT_ATOMS: atom_id res chain seq x y z
N MET A 1 -0.97 -6.32 8.44
CA MET A 1 -2.01 -5.84 9.37
C MET A 1 -3.23 -6.71 9.13
N LYS A 2 -3.58 -7.60 10.05
CA LYS A 2 -4.74 -8.48 9.87
C LYS A 2 -6.01 -7.64 9.76
N GLN A 3 -6.77 -7.80 8.69
CA GLN A 3 -8.06 -7.13 8.58
C GLN A 3 -8.99 -7.69 9.65
N MET A 4 -9.60 -6.77 10.41
CA MET A 4 -10.57 -7.12 11.41
C MET A 4 -11.78 -7.75 10.73
N THR A 5 -12.14 -8.97 11.12
CA THR A 5 -13.36 -9.62 10.64
C THR A 5 -14.60 -8.88 11.15
N LEU A 6 -15.75 -9.11 10.51
CA LEU A 6 -17.02 -8.54 10.98
C LEU A 6 -17.35 -8.95 12.43
N ILE A 7 -16.99 -10.18 12.83
CA ILE A 7 -17.21 -10.69 14.18
C ILE A 7 -16.31 -9.98 15.19
N GLU A 8 -15.04 -9.77 14.85
CA GLU A 8 -14.09 -9.03 15.71
C GLU A 8 -14.50 -7.57 15.83
N MET A 9 -14.95 -6.94 14.74
CA MET A 9 -15.43 -5.55 14.74
C MET A 9 -16.69 -5.39 15.60
N ASP A 10 -17.66 -6.30 15.47
CA ASP A 10 -18.85 -6.30 16.33
C ASP A 10 -18.49 -6.48 17.81
N GLY A 11 -17.55 -7.37 18.09
CA GLY A 11 -17.01 -7.56 19.43
C GLY A 11 -16.37 -6.29 20.00
N PHE A 12 -15.58 -5.58 19.19
CA PHE A 12 -14.89 -4.36 19.60
C PHE A 12 -15.87 -3.23 19.89
N LEU A 13 -16.82 -3.02 18.97
CA LEU A 13 -17.85 -1.98 19.11
C LEU A 13 -18.77 -2.23 20.31
N LYS A 14 -18.96 -3.50 20.71
CA LYS A 14 -19.74 -3.89 21.90
C LYS A 14 -18.90 -3.97 23.19
N GLY A 15 -17.60 -3.68 23.13
CA GLY A 15 -16.69 -3.75 24.28
C GLY A 15 -16.38 -5.18 24.76
N LYS A 16 -16.61 -6.19 23.92
CA LYS A 16 -16.36 -7.61 24.22
C LYS A 16 -14.95 -8.07 23.85
N CYS A 17 -14.24 -7.33 23.00
CA CYS A 17 -12.84 -7.58 22.67
C CYS A 17 -12.07 -6.26 22.56
N ILE A 18 -10.75 -6.35 22.69
CA ILE A 18 -9.82 -5.20 22.64
C ILE A 18 -8.83 -5.45 21.50
N PRO A 19 -8.68 -4.52 20.54
CA PRO A 19 -7.67 -4.62 19.49
C PRO A 19 -6.27 -4.68 20.10
N ARG A 20 -5.43 -5.58 19.58
CA ARG A 20 -4.06 -5.77 20.08
C ARG A 20 -3.22 -4.48 20.03
N ASP A 21 -3.48 -3.63 19.05
CA ASP A 21 -2.73 -2.39 18.80
C ASP A 21 -3.41 -1.13 19.39
N LEU A 22 -4.38 -1.31 20.30
CA LEU A 22 -4.96 -0.22 21.08
C LEU A 22 -3.90 0.34 22.05
N LYS A 23 -3.67 1.65 22.04
CA LYS A 23 -2.68 2.28 22.92
C LYS A 23 -3.23 2.48 24.33
N VAL A 24 -2.34 2.54 25.32
CA VAL A 24 -2.71 2.88 26.71
C VAL A 24 -3.35 4.27 26.74
N ASN A 25 -4.51 4.38 27.38
CA ASN A 25 -5.35 5.59 27.46
C ASN A 25 -5.94 6.07 26.11
N GLU A 26 -5.88 5.26 25.05
CA GLU A 26 -6.60 5.53 23.80
C GLU A 26 -8.04 5.02 23.92
N THR A 27 -9.01 5.89 23.69
CA THR A 27 -10.43 5.52 23.62
C THR A 27 -10.73 4.80 22.31
N ASN A 28 -11.82 4.02 22.27
CA ASN A 28 -12.25 3.33 21.04
C ASN A 28 -12.50 4.30 19.88
N ALA A 29 -12.98 5.52 20.18
CA ALA A 29 -13.19 6.55 19.18
C ALA A 29 -11.85 7.07 18.62
N GLU A 30 -10.87 7.36 19.48
CA GLU A 30 -9.54 7.79 19.06
C GLU A 30 -8.83 6.71 18.23
N TYR A 31 -8.96 5.43 18.62
CA TYR A 31 -8.46 4.29 17.86
C TYR A 31 -9.02 4.25 16.44
N LEU A 32 -10.35 4.37 16.30
CA LEU A 32 -11.01 4.34 14.99
C LEU A 32 -10.62 5.54 14.13
N VAL A 33 -10.59 6.75 14.71
CA VAL A 33 -10.15 7.96 14.00
C VAL A 33 -8.73 7.79 13.48
N ARG A 34 -7.81 7.26 14.30
CA ARG A 34 -6.44 6.98 13.86
C ARG A 34 -6.41 5.97 12.72
N LYS A 35 -7.18 4.88 12.81
CA LYS A 35 -7.22 3.85 11.74
C LYS A 35 -7.81 4.37 10.43
N PHE A 36 -8.83 5.21 10.49
CA PHE A 36 -9.37 5.86 9.30
C PHE A 36 -8.38 6.83 8.69
N ALA A 37 -7.69 7.64 9.50
CA ALA A 37 -6.63 8.53 9.01
C ALA A 37 -5.46 7.76 8.37
N GLU A 38 -5.03 6.64 8.96
CA GLU A 38 -4.01 5.75 8.37
C GLU A 38 -4.46 5.20 6.99
N ALA A 39 -5.74 4.86 6.84
CA ALA A 39 -6.31 4.37 5.57
C ALA A 39 -6.45 5.50 4.53
N GLU A 40 -6.97 6.66 4.94
CA GLU A 40 -7.11 7.84 4.08
C GLU A 40 -5.75 8.32 3.57
N ALA A 41 -4.71 8.32 4.40
CA ALA A 41 -3.36 8.68 3.99
C ALA A 41 -2.82 7.74 2.90
N LYS A 42 -3.07 6.43 3.01
CA LYS A 42 -2.69 5.45 1.98
C LYS A 42 -3.46 5.69 0.68
N CYS A 43 -4.77 5.93 0.77
CA CYS A 43 -5.59 6.25 -0.41
C CYS A 43 -5.14 7.56 -1.08
N ALA A 44 -4.83 8.59 -0.30
CA ALA A 44 -4.34 9.87 -0.81
C ALA A 44 -2.98 9.73 -1.51
N ALA A 45 -2.06 8.95 -0.93
CA ALA A 45 -0.77 8.67 -1.55
C ALA A 45 -0.92 7.95 -2.90
N LEU A 46 -1.76 6.90 -2.97
CA LEU A 46 -2.05 6.19 -4.22
C LEU A 46 -2.77 7.09 -5.24
N ALA A 47 -3.67 7.97 -4.80
CA ALA A 47 -4.35 8.93 -5.67
C ALA A 47 -3.38 9.99 -6.23
N ALA A 48 -2.44 10.47 -5.42
CA ALA A 48 -1.40 11.40 -5.85
C ALA A 48 -0.45 10.76 -6.88
N GLU A 49 -0.04 9.51 -6.67
CA GLU A 49 0.78 8.77 -7.63
C GLU A 49 0.02 8.56 -8.96
N ASN A 50 -1.24 8.13 -8.90
CA ASN A 50 -2.10 8.01 -10.09
C ASN A 50 -2.30 9.34 -10.81
N ALA A 51 -2.43 10.45 -10.08
CA ALA A 51 -2.54 11.79 -10.67
C ALA A 51 -1.23 12.22 -11.36
N GLY A 52 -0.08 11.93 -10.74
CA GLY A 52 1.25 12.17 -11.32
C GLY A 52 1.46 11.37 -12.60
N MET A 53 1.13 10.08 -12.58
CA MET A 53 1.23 9.19 -13.75
C MET A 53 0.31 9.66 -14.90
N LYS A 54 -0.94 10.03 -14.56
CA LYS A 54 -1.88 10.60 -15.54
C LYS A 54 -1.41 11.95 -16.09
N HIS A 55 -0.79 12.79 -15.28
CA HIS A 55 -0.22 14.06 -15.71
C HIS A 55 0.97 13.86 -16.64
N ALA A 56 1.89 12.95 -16.32
CA ALA A 56 3.00 12.58 -17.21
C ALA A 56 2.48 12.08 -18.56
N MET A 57 1.44 11.23 -18.57
CA MET A 57 0.77 10.81 -19.81
C MET A 57 0.13 11.99 -20.57
N ALA A 58 -0.55 12.91 -19.88
CA ALA A 58 -1.24 14.04 -20.49
C ALA A 58 -0.29 15.09 -21.10
N VAL A 59 0.77 15.47 -20.37
CA VAL A 59 1.80 16.41 -20.86
C VAL A 59 2.42 15.92 -22.16
N THR A 60 2.56 14.60 -22.34
CA THR A 60 3.19 14.05 -23.53
C THR A 60 2.26 14.03 -24.76
N LEU A 61 0.94 13.93 -24.56
CA LEU A 61 -0.07 14.06 -25.60
C LEU A 61 -0.25 15.51 -26.10
N GLU A 62 0.04 16.50 -25.25
CA GLU A 62 -0.13 17.92 -25.58
C GLU A 62 1.07 18.50 -26.38
N HIS A 63 2.27 17.94 -26.21
CA HIS A 63 3.50 18.40 -26.89
C HIS A 63 3.83 17.67 -28.20
N VAL A 64 3.09 16.60 -28.55
CA VAL A 64 3.25 15.90 -29.83
C VAL A 64 1.92 15.85 -30.56
N SER A 65 1.71 16.77 -31.50
CA SER A 65 0.72 16.58 -32.55
C SER A 65 1.18 15.41 -33.42
N VAL A 66 0.77 14.18 -33.11
CA VAL A 66 1.15 12.97 -33.87
C VAL A 66 0.51 13.04 -35.26
N THR A 67 1.16 13.73 -36.18
CA THR A 67 0.66 13.94 -37.56
C THR A 67 1.40 13.09 -38.59
N ASP A 68 2.57 12.53 -38.23
CA ASP A 68 3.32 11.57 -39.02
C ASP A 68 3.99 10.47 -38.17
N ALA A 69 4.45 9.41 -38.82
CA ALA A 69 5.06 8.25 -38.16
C ALA A 69 6.40 8.56 -37.46
N GLY A 70 7.07 9.66 -37.84
CA GLY A 70 8.32 10.09 -37.21
C GLY A 70 8.11 10.73 -35.85
N GLN A 71 7.07 11.56 -35.71
CA GLN A 71 6.69 12.17 -34.44
C GLN A 71 6.15 11.16 -33.43
N ALA A 72 5.52 10.06 -33.89
CA ALA A 72 5.11 8.95 -33.03
C ALA A 72 6.32 8.31 -32.30
N GLY A 73 7.48 8.20 -32.97
CA GLY A 73 8.72 7.70 -32.36
C GLY A 73 9.28 8.64 -31.30
N VAL A 74 9.21 9.96 -31.52
CA VAL A 74 9.64 10.97 -30.54
C VAL A 74 8.73 10.99 -29.31
N ALA A 75 7.42 10.92 -29.50
CA ALA A 75 6.47 10.75 -28.40
C ALA A 75 6.77 9.48 -27.60
N ALA A 76 6.98 8.34 -28.26
CA ALA A 76 7.29 7.08 -27.59
C ALA A 76 8.59 7.15 -26.77
N MET A 77 9.62 7.83 -27.28
CA MET A 77 10.89 8.01 -26.58
C MET A 77 10.73 8.88 -25.32
N ILE A 78 9.99 9.98 -25.40
CA ILE A 78 9.71 10.85 -24.25
C ILE A 78 8.85 10.12 -23.21
N ILE A 79 7.83 9.36 -23.65
CA ILE A 79 7.00 8.53 -22.76
C ILE A 79 7.87 7.49 -22.05
N ASN A 80 8.74 6.79 -22.79
CA ASN A 80 9.61 5.77 -22.23
C ASN A 80 10.58 6.38 -21.21
N ASP A 81 11.17 7.54 -21.50
CA ASP A 81 12.07 8.25 -20.59
C ASP A 81 11.33 8.74 -19.33
N ALA A 82 10.16 9.37 -19.48
CA ALA A 82 9.36 9.84 -18.35
C ALA A 82 8.84 8.69 -17.47
N LEU A 83 8.45 7.55 -18.07
CA LEU A 83 8.06 6.35 -17.34
C LEU A 83 9.25 5.69 -16.64
N HIS A 84 10.43 5.62 -17.27
CA HIS A 84 11.62 5.00 -16.67
C HIS A 84 12.18 5.80 -15.48
N HIS A 85 11.94 7.11 -15.43
CA HIS A 85 12.36 7.95 -14.30
C HIS A 85 11.25 8.17 -13.25
N SER A 86 10.03 7.69 -13.51
CA SER A 86 8.93 7.76 -12.54
C SER A 86 9.00 6.55 -11.61
N GLU A 87 9.63 6.70 -10.45
CA GLU A 87 9.47 5.73 -9.37
C GLU A 87 8.01 5.71 -8.90
N THR A 88 7.53 4.57 -8.41
CA THR A 88 6.17 4.40 -7.87
C THR A 88 6.21 3.99 -6.39
N PRO A 89 6.70 4.85 -5.47
CA PRO A 89 6.96 4.44 -4.10
C PRO A 89 5.70 4.05 -3.33
N ALA A 90 4.52 4.62 -3.66
CA ALA A 90 3.29 4.24 -2.98
C ALA A 90 2.78 2.89 -3.48
N THR A 91 2.91 2.60 -4.79
CA THR A 91 2.67 1.27 -5.33
C THR A 91 3.65 0.23 -4.76
N ASP A 92 4.93 0.55 -4.67
CA ASP A 92 5.94 -0.36 -4.13
C ASP A 92 5.71 -0.63 -2.64
N ALA A 93 5.39 0.42 -1.86
CA ALA A 93 5.00 0.28 -0.46
C ALA A 93 3.70 -0.52 -0.31
N PHE A 94 2.75 -0.39 -1.24
CA PHE A 94 1.53 -1.19 -1.27
C PHE A 94 1.82 -2.67 -1.56
N LEU A 95 2.66 -2.96 -2.56
CA LEU A 95 3.06 -4.34 -2.89
C LEU A 95 3.83 -4.99 -1.73
N ALA A 96 4.73 -4.26 -1.10
CA ALA A 96 5.42 -4.69 0.12
C ALA A 96 4.45 -5.03 1.26
N GLU A 97 3.41 -4.20 1.47
CA GLU A 97 2.36 -4.49 2.46
C GLU A 97 1.52 -5.71 2.09
N VAL A 98 1.16 -5.90 0.81
CA VAL A 98 0.41 -7.07 0.33
C VAL A 98 1.22 -8.35 0.52
N TRP A 99 2.51 -8.35 0.17
CA TRP A 99 3.39 -9.50 0.41
C TRP A 99 3.53 -9.80 1.90
N ALA A 100 3.72 -8.78 2.75
CA ALA A 100 3.75 -8.95 4.20
C ALA A 100 2.45 -9.57 4.74
N GLN A 101 1.29 -9.16 4.23
CA GLN A 101 0.01 -9.74 4.61
C GLN A 101 -0.15 -11.20 4.16
N GLY A 102 0.31 -11.55 2.96
CA GLY A 102 0.32 -12.94 2.49
C GLY A 102 1.17 -13.85 3.38
N VAL A 103 2.34 -13.36 3.80
CA VAL A 103 3.23 -14.05 4.74
C VAL A 103 2.59 -14.21 6.13
N GLU A 104 1.93 -13.16 6.65
CA GLU A 104 1.18 -13.22 7.91
C GLU A 104 0.04 -14.24 7.86
N MET A 105 -0.69 -14.29 6.75
CA MET A 105 -1.78 -15.25 6.55
C MET A 105 -1.26 -16.68 6.48
N PHE A 106 -0.08 -16.89 5.90
CA PHE A 106 0.59 -18.18 5.90
C PHE A 106 0.99 -18.62 7.32
N ALA A 107 1.52 -17.70 8.15
CA ALA A 107 1.84 -17.99 9.55
C ALA A 107 0.61 -18.45 10.34
N ASP A 108 -0.51 -17.73 10.20
CA ASP A 108 -1.77 -18.05 10.88
C ASP A 108 -2.30 -19.47 10.52
N ASN A 109 -1.98 -19.99 9.33
CA ASN A 109 -2.43 -21.31 8.89
C ASN A 109 -1.49 -22.46 9.26
N LEU A 110 -0.24 -22.18 9.63
CA LEU A 110 0.79 -23.20 9.81
C LEU A 110 0.66 -24.02 11.10
N LEU A 111 -0.14 -23.54 12.07
CA LEU A 111 -0.32 -24.16 13.40
C LEU A 111 1.02 -24.55 14.07
N CYS A 112 2.10 -23.82 13.76
CA CYS A 112 3.46 -24.10 14.22
C CYS A 112 3.98 -22.89 15.01
N PRO A 113 3.94 -22.93 16.36
CA PRO A 113 4.34 -21.80 17.21
C PRO A 113 5.81 -21.42 17.04
N ASP A 114 6.67 -22.42 16.84
CA ASP A 114 8.13 -22.25 16.81
C ASP A 114 8.60 -21.41 15.61
N LEU A 115 7.78 -21.29 14.57
CA LEU A 115 8.09 -20.56 13.35
C LEU A 115 7.27 -19.26 13.19
N ASP A 116 6.24 -19.05 14.02
CA ASP A 116 5.32 -17.91 13.92
C ASP A 116 6.07 -16.57 14.04
N ASP A 117 6.91 -16.43 15.08
CA ASP A 117 7.70 -15.22 15.31
C ASP A 117 8.65 -14.92 14.15
N THR A 118 9.31 -15.96 13.60
CA THR A 118 10.25 -15.81 12.49
C THR A 118 9.55 -15.35 11.20
N ILE A 119 8.38 -15.93 10.91
CA ILE A 119 7.60 -15.57 9.72
C ILE A 119 7.06 -14.14 9.85
N ARG A 120 6.60 -13.75 11.04
CA ARG A 120 6.13 -12.38 11.31
C ARG A 120 7.25 -11.34 11.23
N ASP A 121 8.46 -11.69 11.68
CA ASP A 121 9.64 -10.84 11.51
C ASP A 121 10.00 -10.66 10.03
N PHE A 122 9.91 -11.71 9.23
CA PHE A 122 10.09 -11.62 7.78
C PHE A 122 9.04 -10.70 7.13
N ALA A 123 7.76 -10.83 7.49
CA ALA A 123 6.70 -9.93 7.04
C ALA A 123 6.97 -8.45 7.43
N ALA A 124 7.53 -8.21 8.62
CA ALA A 124 7.93 -6.87 9.05
C ALA A 124 9.11 -6.31 8.23
N GLN A 125 10.04 -7.15 7.80
CA GLN A 125 11.15 -6.73 6.92
C GLN A 125 10.67 -6.34 5.53
N LEU A 126 9.68 -7.05 4.97
CA LEU A 126 9.08 -6.71 3.68
C LEU A 126 8.52 -5.29 3.67
N ARG A 127 7.85 -4.85 4.76
CA ARG A 127 7.34 -3.48 4.89
C ARG A 127 8.41 -2.39 4.95
N LYS A 128 9.64 -2.74 5.31
CA LYS A 128 10.77 -1.81 5.36
C LYS A 128 11.51 -1.69 4.02
N GLY A 129 11.03 -2.37 2.97
CA GLY A 129 11.64 -2.38 1.64
C GLY A 129 12.71 -3.46 1.44
N GLY A 130 13.00 -4.30 2.45
CA GLY A 130 14.07 -5.29 2.40
C GLY A 130 15.47 -4.67 2.29
N ASN A 131 16.50 -5.31 2.85
CA ASN A 131 17.90 -4.98 2.55
C ASN A 131 18.23 -5.48 1.13
N GLN A 132 17.75 -4.80 0.08
CA GLN A 132 18.20 -5.00 -1.30
C GLN A 132 19.10 -3.86 -1.74
#